data_AF-A0A3M7MG37-F1
#
_entry.id   AF-A0A3M7MG37-F1
#
_cell.length_a   1.000
_cell.length_b   1.000
_cell.length_c   1.000
_cell.angle_alpha   90.00
_cell.angle_beta   90.00
_cell.angle_gamma   90.00
#
_symmetry.space_group_name_H-M   'P 1'
#
loop_
_entity.id
_entity.type
_entity.pdbx_description
1 polymer ?
#
loop_
_entity_poly.entity_id
_entity_poly.type
_entity_poly.pdbx_seq_one_letter_code
_entity_poly.pdbx_strand_id
1 'polypeptide(L)'
;MLIEEAALSKASSVPLKAEGGVEVKKTSLETSPSIAPSAKGTADKAARSKTGTIKIASSKKAAPRPVVPTEASGTAQVQKSSDTAALQTSVPIPKTSNPKPVKKTHPKGTAWKTSWMFKCTTGPPVATIEYSSLLPDPTPVTSTSSFTTLCSYNWQTTGSIFVPGRPPKWTPPPLPATLPADTGRHFVDQNAYHVPKYPFEPAFQALSIMNPNISLSAVDIITNRNSLRKLLDFSAGKRLDPFAMGLDMINETLVLSRMEVSARQMVRGGPNSGYGHNFEKAFTTAYEGMDGSSSHHRVIRYHIGPLDCVVRFEVDAYFDDGAWEREDNTTEDPTNAITTAITKLNLANPYPSTKHTTKVIQKGTPVPSSLLAEIKAKRAGRLTEALPQLWFGRTPYFMNGNHVKGVVSSVTMVHAATEFAQWEALHQERLCKMVGLLGWLKEVVRGIKRGEAVLVYDEKGGALKVYARKEGAGGGGGVLPKGWVAAFWR
;
A
#
# COMPACT_ATOMS: atom_id res chain seq x y z
N MET A 1 -66.91 24.37 0.30
CA MET A 1 -66.28 25.40 1.15
C MET A 1 -65.02 25.86 0.43
N LEU A 2 -65.16 26.83 -0.50
CA LEU A 2 -64.80 28.26 -0.32
C LEU A 2 -63.28 28.41 -0.08
N ILE A 3 -62.46 28.67 -1.12
CA ILE A 3 -62.16 29.94 -1.85
C ILE A 3 -60.99 30.71 -1.19
N GLU A 4 -59.93 30.95 -2.01
CA GLU A 4 -59.04 32.15 -2.18
C GLU A 4 -58.47 32.91 -0.94
N GLU A 5 -57.37 33.69 -0.95
CA GLU A 5 -56.44 34.22 -1.95
C GLU A 5 -55.19 34.79 -1.25
N ALA A 6 -54.23 35.21 -2.07
CA ALA A 6 -53.01 35.99 -1.84
C ALA A 6 -53.09 37.19 -0.87
N ALA A 7 -51.92 37.62 -0.34
CA ALA A 7 -51.38 38.98 -0.61
C ALA A 7 -50.01 39.26 0.05
N LEU A 8 -49.17 39.95 -0.73
CA LEU A 8 -47.89 40.57 -0.38
C LEU A 8 -48.02 41.76 0.60
N SER A 9 -46.93 42.09 1.29
CA SER A 9 -46.56 43.49 1.55
C SER A 9 -45.03 43.70 1.52
N LYS A 10 -44.63 44.84 0.94
CA LYS A 10 -43.27 45.33 0.65
C LYS A 10 -42.91 46.51 1.60
N ALA A 11 -41.62 46.89 1.53
CA ALA A 11 -41.00 48.21 1.85
C ALA A 11 -40.45 48.35 3.28
N SER A 12 -39.36 49.05 3.60
CA SER A 12 -38.39 49.94 2.92
C SER A 12 -37.23 50.19 3.93
N SER A 13 -35.94 50.08 3.63
CA SER A 13 -35.00 51.09 3.09
C SER A 13 -34.34 52.11 4.08
N VAL A 14 -33.07 51.85 4.44
CA VAL A 14 -31.86 52.77 4.52
C VAL A 14 -31.80 53.85 5.66
N PRO A 15 -30.67 54.59 5.89
CA PRO A 15 -29.57 54.37 6.87
C PRO A 15 -29.29 55.56 7.82
N LEU A 16 -28.29 55.46 8.72
CA LEU A 16 -27.64 56.63 9.33
C LEU A 16 -26.11 56.50 9.44
N LYS A 17 -25.42 57.54 8.94
CA LYS A 17 -24.00 57.95 9.05
C LYS A 17 -23.69 58.46 10.47
N ALA A 18 -22.54 58.21 11.11
CA ALA A 18 -21.17 58.76 10.96
C ALA A 18 -20.86 60.01 11.84
N GLU A 19 -19.55 60.19 12.10
CA GLU A 19 -18.83 61.27 12.80
C GLU A 19 -18.58 61.08 14.31
N GLY A 20 -17.38 61.32 14.87
CA GLY A 20 -16.16 61.95 14.35
C GLY A 20 -14.92 61.62 15.20
N GLY A 21 -13.74 61.87 14.65
CA GLY A 21 -12.44 61.64 15.31
C GLY A 21 -11.84 62.87 15.97
N VAL A 22 -10.69 62.70 16.64
CA VAL A 22 -9.62 63.71 16.81
C VAL A 22 -8.27 62.99 16.91
N GLU A 23 -7.26 63.66 16.37
CA GLU A 23 -5.90 63.29 16.00
C GLU A 23 -4.86 63.76 17.05
N VAL A 24 -3.57 63.42 16.78
CA VAL A 24 -2.30 64.09 17.22
C VAL A 24 -1.67 63.50 18.52
N LYS A 25 -0.38 63.10 18.64
CA LYS A 25 0.90 63.62 18.11
C LYS A 25 2.04 62.56 18.18
N LYS A 26 2.99 62.68 17.25
CA LYS A 26 4.32 62.03 17.22
C LYS A 26 5.27 62.57 18.31
N THR A 27 6.23 61.74 18.74
CA THR A 27 7.65 62.16 18.95
C THR A 27 8.60 60.96 19.00
N SER A 28 9.69 61.05 18.22
CA SER A 28 10.90 60.22 18.26
C SER A 28 11.80 60.61 19.44
N LEU A 29 12.69 59.70 19.90
CA LEU A 29 14.14 59.95 20.03
C LEU A 29 14.92 58.71 20.52
N GLU A 30 16.13 58.61 19.99
CA GLU A 30 17.20 57.61 20.20
C GLU A 30 17.78 57.65 21.62
N THR A 31 18.43 56.55 22.06
CA THR A 31 19.83 56.51 22.56
C THR A 31 20.20 55.12 23.12
N SER A 32 21.32 54.57 22.64
CA SER A 32 22.21 53.62 23.36
C SER A 32 23.24 54.44 24.19
N PRO A 33 24.12 53.90 25.09
CA PRO A 33 24.69 52.53 25.12
C PRO A 33 25.04 51.88 26.50
N SER A 34 25.44 50.60 26.42
CA SER A 34 26.49 49.87 27.18
C SER A 34 26.50 49.82 28.73
N ILE A 35 26.56 48.59 29.28
CA ILE A 35 27.60 48.10 30.22
C ILE A 35 27.47 46.56 30.34
N ALA A 36 28.60 45.85 30.16
CA ALA A 36 28.77 44.43 30.46
C ALA A 36 29.18 44.21 31.94
N PRO A 37 29.07 42.99 32.48
CA PRO A 37 30.26 42.13 32.48
C PRO A 37 30.01 40.60 32.29
N SER A 38 31.00 39.96 31.63
CA SER A 38 31.66 38.65 31.90
C SER A 38 31.08 37.73 33.00
N ALA A 39 31.04 36.40 32.93
CA ALA A 39 31.67 35.39 32.07
C ALA A 39 31.13 33.95 32.39
N LYS A 40 31.57 32.98 31.56
CA LYS A 40 31.64 31.50 31.76
C LYS A 40 30.45 30.62 31.34
N GLY A 41 30.44 30.32 30.04
CA GLY A 41 30.68 28.98 29.45
C GLY A 41 29.99 27.74 30.01
N THR A 42 29.18 27.10 29.16
CA THR A 42 29.42 25.74 28.62
C THR A 42 28.51 25.52 27.42
N ALA A 43 29.10 25.19 26.27
CA ALA A 43 28.39 24.86 25.05
C ALA A 43 28.05 23.37 25.04
N ASP A 44 26.76 23.03 25.10
CA ASP A 44 26.30 21.67 24.86
C ASP A 44 26.17 21.41 23.35
N LYS A 45 26.94 20.43 22.89
CA LYS A 45 26.96 19.97 21.50
C LYS A 45 25.67 19.23 21.19
N ALA A 46 24.97 19.72 20.17
CA ALA A 46 23.89 19.02 19.48
C ALA A 46 24.34 17.61 19.05
N ALA A 47 23.69 16.58 19.60
CA ALA A 47 23.84 15.19 19.20
C ALA A 47 23.16 14.97 17.85
N ARG A 48 23.97 14.99 16.79
CA ARG A 48 23.61 14.56 15.44
C ARG A 48 23.36 13.06 15.43
N SER A 49 22.08 12.66 15.34
CA SER A 49 21.67 11.26 15.14
C SER A 49 22.33 10.71 13.86
N LYS A 50 23.20 9.71 14.01
CA LYS A 50 23.85 9.00 12.90
C LYS A 50 22.93 7.88 12.44
N THR A 51 22.51 7.94 11.18
CA THR A 51 21.92 6.84 10.42
C THR A 51 22.89 5.66 10.40
N GLY A 52 22.57 4.61 11.17
CA GLY A 52 23.34 3.36 11.20
C GLY A 52 22.82 2.38 10.15
N THR A 53 23.59 2.15 9.08
CA THR A 53 23.42 0.92 8.28
C THR A 53 24.01 -0.22 9.10
N ILE A 54 23.17 -1.05 9.73
CA ILE A 54 23.65 -2.29 10.36
C ILE A 54 23.87 -3.31 9.24
N LYS A 55 25.10 -3.38 8.72
CA LYS A 55 25.53 -4.49 7.88
C LYS A 55 25.88 -5.66 8.80
N ILE A 56 25.00 -6.64 8.90
CA ILE A 56 25.35 -7.93 9.51
C ILE A 56 26.18 -8.69 8.48
N ALA A 57 27.51 -8.71 8.65
CA ALA A 57 28.47 -9.44 7.81
C ALA A 57 29.37 -10.32 8.69
N SER A 58 29.66 -11.56 8.25
CA SER A 58 30.45 -12.52 9.02
C SER A 58 31.93 -12.13 9.12
N SER A 59 32.54 -12.33 10.29
CA SER A 59 33.99 -12.33 10.51
C SER A 59 34.66 -13.51 9.77
N LYS A 60 35.61 -13.25 8.87
CA LYS A 60 36.47 -14.28 8.27
C LYS A 60 37.75 -14.43 9.10
N LYS A 61 37.96 -15.60 9.71
CA LYS A 61 39.30 -16.08 10.11
C LYS A 61 39.97 -16.73 8.89
N ALA A 62 41.21 -16.36 8.64
CA ALA A 62 42.04 -16.87 7.55
C ALA A 62 42.64 -18.24 7.89
N ALA A 63 42.77 -19.11 6.89
CA ALA A 63 43.60 -20.31 6.92
C ALA A 63 44.29 -20.47 5.53
N PRO A 64 45.47 -21.11 5.47
CA PRO A 64 46.50 -20.80 4.47
C PRO A 64 46.45 -21.65 3.18
N ARG A 65 47.15 -21.14 2.16
CA ARG A 65 47.45 -21.77 0.86
C ARG A 65 48.28 -23.06 0.98
N PRO A 66 48.13 -23.99 0.04
CA PRO A 66 49.21 -24.90 -0.37
C PRO A 66 49.92 -24.41 -1.65
N VAL A 67 51.14 -24.93 -1.84
CA VAL A 67 52.22 -24.47 -2.73
C VAL A 67 52.63 -25.65 -3.65
N VAL A 68 52.65 -25.40 -4.99
CA VAL A 68 53.62 -25.89 -6.04
C VAL A 68 53.52 -27.40 -6.44
N PRO A 69 53.98 -27.88 -7.65
CA PRO A 69 54.89 -27.26 -8.63
C PRO A 69 54.51 -27.20 -10.13
N THR A 70 55.31 -26.33 -10.77
CA THR A 70 55.70 -26.11 -12.18
C THR A 70 56.32 -27.30 -12.93
N GLU A 71 56.10 -27.33 -14.25
CA GLU A 71 57.09 -27.53 -15.35
C GLU A 71 56.38 -27.09 -16.68
N ALA A 72 56.85 -26.05 -17.39
CA ALA A 72 57.76 -26.04 -18.55
C ALA A 72 57.28 -26.99 -19.68
N SER A 73 57.17 -26.66 -20.98
CA SER A 73 57.90 -25.77 -21.90
C SER A 73 57.14 -25.80 -23.25
N GLY A 74 57.32 -24.81 -24.13
CA GLY A 74 57.07 -25.01 -25.57
C GLY A 74 56.49 -23.82 -26.33
N THR A 75 57.35 -22.92 -26.77
CA THR A 75 57.10 -21.88 -27.77
C THR A 75 56.76 -22.45 -29.15
N ALA A 76 55.77 -21.88 -29.84
CA ALA A 76 55.83 -21.69 -31.30
C ALA A 76 54.78 -20.67 -31.77
N GLN A 77 55.22 -19.87 -32.72
CA GLN A 77 54.62 -18.67 -33.27
C GLN A 77 53.86 -19.04 -34.57
N VAL A 78 53.03 -18.10 -35.07
CA VAL A 78 52.79 -17.84 -36.52
C VAL A 78 51.50 -18.37 -37.22
N GLN A 79 50.88 -17.39 -37.91
CA GLN A 79 50.07 -17.36 -39.15
C GLN A 79 48.59 -17.76 -39.22
N LYS A 80 47.79 -16.73 -39.56
CA LYS A 80 46.66 -16.77 -40.49
C LYS A 80 47.14 -17.14 -41.90
N SER A 81 46.40 -18.00 -42.59
CA SER A 81 46.26 -17.97 -44.05
C SER A 81 44.96 -18.64 -44.50
N SER A 82 44.54 -18.21 -45.68
CA SER A 82 43.30 -18.38 -46.43
C SER A 82 43.19 -19.72 -47.20
N ASP A 83 42.04 -19.84 -47.89
CA ASP A 83 41.80 -20.56 -49.16
C ASP A 83 41.31 -22.01 -49.10
N THR A 84 40.46 -22.55 -49.98
CA THR A 84 39.31 -22.13 -50.83
C THR A 84 38.73 -23.45 -51.44
N ALA A 85 37.58 -23.35 -52.12
CA ALA A 85 37.00 -24.30 -53.12
C ALA A 85 36.09 -25.44 -52.57
N ALA A 86 35.01 -25.89 -53.23
CA ALA A 86 34.57 -25.74 -54.62
C ALA A 86 33.02 -25.90 -54.78
N LEU A 87 32.56 -25.48 -55.96
CA LEU A 87 31.19 -25.44 -56.51
C LEU A 87 30.44 -26.78 -56.56
N GLN A 88 29.10 -26.70 -56.58
CA GLN A 88 28.30 -27.33 -57.66
C GLN A 88 26.98 -26.57 -57.89
N THR A 89 26.77 -26.22 -59.16
CA THR A 89 25.62 -25.52 -59.73
C THR A 89 24.64 -26.51 -60.35
N SER A 90 23.33 -26.30 -60.14
CA SER A 90 22.30 -26.84 -61.02
C SER A 90 21.07 -25.92 -61.05
N VAL A 91 20.72 -25.48 -62.26
CA VAL A 91 19.56 -24.62 -62.58
C VAL A 91 18.29 -25.46 -62.72
N PRO A 92 17.11 -24.96 -62.30
CA PRO A 92 15.83 -25.41 -62.85
C PRO A 92 14.96 -24.30 -63.47
N ILE A 93 14.32 -24.66 -64.58
CA ILE A 93 13.33 -23.94 -65.39
C ILE A 93 11.95 -23.91 -64.68
N PRO A 94 11.08 -22.89 -64.89
CA PRO A 94 10.04 -22.53 -63.94
C PRO A 94 8.70 -23.26 -64.16
N LYS A 95 7.98 -23.54 -63.05
CA LYS A 95 6.55 -23.86 -63.06
C LYS A 95 5.80 -22.95 -62.09
N THR A 96 4.70 -22.42 -62.62
CA THR A 96 3.77 -21.45 -62.05
C THR A 96 3.15 -21.94 -60.72
N SER A 97 3.20 -21.09 -59.69
CA SER A 97 2.59 -21.36 -58.39
C SER A 97 1.30 -20.54 -58.21
N ASN A 98 0.19 -21.23 -57.99
CA ASN A 98 -1.06 -20.63 -57.50
C ASN A 98 -0.83 -20.04 -56.09
N PRO A 99 -1.39 -18.85 -55.78
CA PRO A 99 -1.22 -18.23 -54.48
C PRO A 99 -1.97 -19.01 -53.39
N LYS A 100 -1.23 -19.52 -52.39
CA LYS A 100 -1.79 -20.02 -51.13
C LYS A 100 -2.42 -18.85 -50.36
N PRO A 101 -3.56 -19.05 -49.67
CA PRO A 101 -4.25 -17.97 -49.00
C PRO A 101 -3.39 -17.42 -47.87
N VAL A 102 -3.20 -16.10 -47.89
CA VAL A 102 -2.55 -15.33 -46.83
C VAL A 102 -3.30 -15.61 -45.53
N LYS A 103 -2.67 -16.34 -44.60
CA LYS A 103 -3.13 -16.38 -43.21
C LYS A 103 -3.05 -14.95 -42.69
N LYS A 104 -4.21 -14.29 -42.60
CA LYS A 104 -4.36 -13.03 -41.88
C LYS A 104 -3.96 -13.29 -40.42
N THR A 105 -2.70 -13.02 -40.09
CA THR A 105 -2.27 -12.85 -38.71
C THR A 105 -2.89 -11.54 -38.24
N HIS A 106 -4.11 -11.60 -37.71
CA HIS A 106 -4.63 -10.48 -36.93
C HIS A 106 -3.66 -10.25 -35.77
N PRO A 107 -3.04 -9.06 -35.64
CA PRO A 107 -2.30 -8.72 -34.45
C PRO A 107 -3.32 -8.77 -33.30
N LYS A 108 -3.19 -9.76 -32.41
CA LYS A 108 -4.04 -9.84 -31.22
C LYS A 108 -3.66 -8.68 -30.30
N GLY A 109 -4.27 -7.53 -30.54
CA GLY A 109 -4.00 -6.28 -29.84
C GLY A 109 -4.17 -6.41 -28.32
N THR A 110 -3.53 -5.51 -27.60
CA THR A 110 -3.58 -5.31 -26.14
C THR A 110 -5.00 -5.32 -25.54
N ALA A 111 -6.03 -5.04 -26.33
CA ALA A 111 -7.44 -4.99 -25.93
C ALA A 111 -7.99 -6.28 -25.27
N TRP A 112 -7.52 -7.47 -25.65
CA TRP A 112 -8.04 -8.71 -25.02
C TRP A 112 -7.58 -8.85 -23.57
N LYS A 113 -6.38 -8.34 -23.22
CA LYS A 113 -5.82 -8.43 -21.87
C LYS A 113 -6.53 -7.53 -20.87
N THR A 114 -7.20 -6.48 -21.35
CA THR A 114 -7.92 -5.50 -20.54
C THR A 114 -9.44 -5.74 -20.54
N SER A 115 -9.94 -6.62 -21.40
CA SER A 115 -11.36 -6.93 -21.55
C SER A 115 -12.08 -7.34 -20.25
N TRP A 116 -11.37 -7.99 -19.32
CA TRP A 116 -11.92 -8.41 -18.03
C TRP A 116 -12.34 -7.22 -17.15
N MET A 117 -11.77 -6.03 -17.35
CA MET A 117 -12.12 -4.84 -16.58
C MET A 117 -13.49 -4.28 -16.97
N PHE A 118 -13.95 -4.58 -18.19
CA PHE A 118 -15.23 -4.12 -18.73
C PHE A 118 -16.31 -5.21 -18.71
N LYS A 119 -15.91 -6.43 -19.06
CA LYS A 119 -16.85 -7.53 -19.28
C LYS A 119 -17.56 -7.90 -17.98
N CYS A 120 -18.88 -7.76 -17.98
CA CYS A 120 -19.76 -8.08 -16.85
C CYS A 120 -19.56 -7.21 -15.59
N THR A 121 -18.81 -6.11 -15.68
CA THR A 121 -18.51 -5.21 -14.55
C THR A 121 -19.01 -3.79 -14.81
N THR A 122 -18.70 -3.23 -15.99
CA THR A 122 -18.99 -1.82 -16.33
C THR A 122 -20.34 -1.67 -17.02
N GLY A 123 -21.07 -0.63 -16.65
CA GLY A 123 -22.22 -0.07 -17.35
C GLY A 123 -21.82 1.16 -18.18
N PRO A 124 -22.70 2.17 -18.32
CA PRO A 124 -22.41 3.38 -19.09
C PRO A 124 -21.18 4.15 -18.56
N PRO A 125 -20.40 4.81 -19.44
CA PRO A 125 -19.35 5.74 -19.02
C PRO A 125 -19.97 6.92 -18.26
N VAL A 126 -19.27 7.38 -17.22
CA VAL A 126 -19.72 8.48 -16.35
C VAL A 126 -18.78 9.67 -16.47
N ALA A 127 -17.48 9.43 -16.35
CA ALA A 127 -16.49 10.49 -16.37
C ALA A 127 -15.14 9.98 -16.86
N THR A 128 -14.26 10.89 -17.27
CA THR A 128 -12.88 10.58 -17.68
C THR A 128 -11.99 11.73 -17.23
N ILE A 129 -10.79 11.41 -16.74
CA ILE A 129 -9.80 12.40 -16.31
C ILE A 129 -8.40 12.01 -16.77
N GLU A 130 -7.76 12.96 -17.44
CA GLU A 130 -6.36 12.84 -17.85
C GLU A 130 -5.43 13.28 -16.71
N TYR A 131 -4.21 12.75 -16.67
CA TYR A 131 -3.24 13.13 -15.63
C TYR A 131 -2.94 14.64 -15.67
N SER A 132 -2.91 15.24 -16.86
CA SER A 132 -2.62 16.65 -17.10
C SER A 132 -3.74 17.57 -16.61
N SER A 133 -4.96 17.04 -16.45
CA SER A 133 -6.12 17.76 -15.94
C SER A 133 -6.27 17.66 -14.42
N LEU A 134 -5.39 16.92 -13.73
CA LEU A 134 -5.43 16.80 -12.27
C LEU A 134 -5.06 18.13 -11.60
N LEU A 135 -5.99 18.65 -10.82
CA LEU A 135 -5.76 19.80 -9.97
C LEU A 135 -5.25 19.32 -8.60
N PRO A 136 -4.16 19.90 -8.08
CA PRO A 136 -3.70 19.60 -6.73
C PRO A 136 -4.66 20.18 -5.69
N ASP A 137 -4.91 19.43 -4.62
CA ASP A 137 -5.51 20.00 -3.42
C ASP A 137 -4.54 21.01 -2.77
N PRO A 138 -5.02 22.17 -2.29
CA PRO A 138 -4.14 23.19 -1.70
C PRO A 138 -3.57 22.77 -0.34
N THR A 139 -4.14 21.77 0.32
CA THR A 139 -3.69 21.30 1.64
C THR A 139 -2.44 20.43 1.49
N PRO A 140 -1.31 20.80 2.12
CA PRO A 140 -0.12 19.96 2.12
C PRO A 140 -0.38 18.59 2.73
N VAL A 141 0.22 17.55 2.15
CA VAL A 141 0.07 16.17 2.64
C VAL A 141 1.23 15.85 3.56
N THR A 142 0.96 15.49 4.81
CA THR A 142 2.00 15.13 5.77
C THR A 142 1.75 13.81 6.50
N SER A 143 2.83 13.14 6.88
CA SER A 143 2.86 11.96 7.75
C SER A 143 3.11 12.27 9.22
N THR A 144 3.33 13.54 9.57
CA THR A 144 3.58 13.98 10.95
C THR A 144 2.34 13.95 11.83
N SER A 145 1.15 14.11 11.24
CA SER A 145 -0.12 13.93 11.94
C SER A 145 -0.23 12.52 12.52
N SER A 146 -0.71 12.42 13.76
CA SER A 146 -0.94 11.14 14.40
C SER A 146 -1.93 10.28 13.60
N PHE A 147 -1.79 8.97 13.74
CA PHE A 147 -2.70 7.99 13.18
C PHE A 147 -3.17 7.04 14.26
N THR A 148 -4.33 6.43 14.05
CA THR A 148 -4.90 5.45 14.98
C THR A 148 -4.92 4.07 14.33
N THR A 149 -4.54 3.04 15.07
CA THR A 149 -4.74 1.65 14.63
C THR A 149 -6.16 1.22 14.97
N LEU A 150 -6.96 0.90 13.96
CA LEU A 150 -8.36 0.54 14.13
C LEU A 150 -8.54 -0.96 14.36
N CYS A 151 -7.84 -1.80 13.63
CA CYS A 151 -7.85 -3.24 13.86
C CYS A 151 -6.67 -3.91 13.16
N SER A 152 -6.45 -5.16 13.52
CA SER A 152 -5.54 -6.05 12.80
C SER A 152 -6.08 -7.47 12.81
N TYR A 153 -5.61 -8.28 11.87
CA TYR A 153 -5.95 -9.69 11.79
C TYR A 153 -4.95 -10.47 10.96
N ASN A 154 -4.82 -11.78 11.22
CA ASN A 154 -4.13 -12.69 10.31
C ASN A 154 -5.14 -13.54 9.57
N TRP A 155 -4.90 -13.79 8.28
CA TRP A 155 -5.56 -14.88 7.59
C TRP A 155 -4.93 -16.21 8.01
N GLN A 156 -5.78 -17.23 8.17
CA GLN A 156 -5.36 -18.62 8.13
C GLN A 156 -5.50 -19.19 6.72
N THR A 157 -4.69 -20.20 6.42
CA THR A 157 -4.80 -20.98 5.17
C THR A 157 -6.18 -21.60 4.95
N THR A 158 -6.91 -21.88 6.03
CA THR A 158 -8.27 -22.46 6.04
C THR A 158 -9.39 -21.46 5.71
N GLY A 159 -9.09 -20.15 5.70
CA GLY A 159 -10.08 -19.10 5.42
C GLY A 159 -10.81 -18.53 6.64
N SER A 160 -10.35 -18.82 7.86
CA SER A 160 -10.68 -18.03 9.06
C SER A 160 -9.65 -16.93 9.31
N ILE A 161 -9.98 -15.98 10.19
CA ILE A 161 -9.05 -14.95 10.65
C ILE A 161 -8.73 -15.08 12.14
N PHE A 162 -7.50 -14.76 12.52
CA PHE A 162 -7.11 -14.50 13.90
C PHE A 162 -7.24 -13.01 14.20
N VAL A 163 -7.88 -12.65 15.31
CA VAL A 163 -8.05 -11.25 15.75
C VAL A 163 -7.58 -11.12 17.20
N PRO A 164 -6.72 -10.13 17.55
CA PRO A 164 -6.11 -9.12 16.67
C PRO A 164 -5.05 -9.69 15.74
N GLY A 165 -4.67 -10.95 15.91
CA GLY A 165 -3.53 -11.54 15.22
C GLY A 165 -2.20 -10.91 15.66
N ARG A 166 -1.11 -11.34 15.02
CA ARG A 166 0.26 -10.84 15.23
C ARG A 166 1.07 -11.10 13.95
N PRO A 167 1.79 -10.12 13.40
CA PRO A 167 2.73 -10.37 12.30
C PRO A 167 3.88 -11.26 12.80
N PRO A 168 4.57 -12.02 11.94
CA PRO A 168 5.71 -12.81 12.36
C PRO A 168 6.88 -11.91 12.78
N LYS A 169 7.71 -12.40 13.71
CA LYS A 169 8.90 -11.68 14.20
C LYS A 169 10.02 -11.80 13.18
N TRP A 170 10.75 -10.73 12.92
CA TRP A 170 12.01 -10.76 12.20
C TRP A 170 13.07 -11.56 12.97
N THR A 171 13.47 -12.71 12.43
CA THR A 171 14.40 -13.67 13.05
C THR A 171 15.31 -14.26 11.98
N PRO A 172 16.30 -13.50 11.50
CA PRO A 172 17.13 -13.91 10.38
C PRO A 172 18.04 -15.09 10.78
N PRO A 173 18.24 -16.11 9.91
CA PRO A 173 19.21 -17.16 10.15
C PRO A 173 20.64 -16.64 9.97
N PRO A 174 21.66 -17.41 10.39
CA PRO A 174 23.06 -17.12 10.06
C PRO A 174 23.26 -16.99 8.54
N LEU A 175 24.09 -16.03 8.12
CA LEU A 175 24.40 -15.78 6.71
C LEU A 175 25.77 -16.37 6.33
N PRO A 176 25.95 -16.83 5.07
CA PRO A 176 24.97 -16.79 3.99
C PRO A 176 23.86 -17.84 4.14
N ALA A 177 22.65 -17.50 3.70
CA ALA A 177 21.50 -18.40 3.68
C ALA A 177 21.07 -18.67 2.23
N THR A 178 20.82 -19.92 1.87
CA THR A 178 20.39 -20.31 0.52
C THR A 178 18.89 -20.57 0.52
N LEU A 179 18.16 -19.84 -0.32
CA LEU A 179 16.72 -19.94 -0.45
C LEU A 179 16.34 -20.69 -1.73
N PRO A 180 15.35 -21.59 -1.67
CA PRO A 180 14.74 -22.12 -2.87
C PRO A 180 13.99 -21.00 -3.62
N ALA A 181 13.92 -21.13 -4.95
CA ALA A 181 13.09 -20.24 -5.76
C ALA A 181 11.61 -20.36 -5.35
N ASP A 182 10.87 -19.25 -5.41
CA ASP A 182 9.44 -19.23 -5.13
C ASP A 182 8.71 -20.14 -6.11
N THR A 183 7.77 -20.94 -5.61
CA THR A 183 6.94 -21.85 -6.39
C THR A 183 5.54 -21.94 -5.80
N GLY A 184 4.57 -22.28 -6.65
CA GLY A 184 3.21 -22.57 -6.24
C GLY A 184 2.25 -21.39 -6.41
N ARG A 185 1.10 -21.49 -5.76
CA ARG A 185 0.02 -20.50 -5.83
C ARG A 185 0.22 -19.46 -4.74
N HIS A 186 0.37 -18.21 -5.14
CA HIS A 186 0.46 -17.06 -4.24
C HIS A 186 -0.77 -16.18 -4.39
N PHE A 187 -1.16 -15.49 -3.33
CA PHE A 187 -2.26 -14.56 -3.38
C PHE A 187 -1.81 -13.25 -4.00
N VAL A 188 -2.59 -12.75 -4.96
CA VAL A 188 -2.46 -11.37 -5.44
C VAL A 188 -3.28 -10.46 -4.51
N ASP A 189 -4.48 -10.91 -4.15
CA ASP A 189 -5.34 -10.29 -3.13
C ASP A 189 -5.98 -11.40 -2.30
N GLN A 190 -5.43 -11.65 -1.10
CA GLN A 190 -5.92 -12.73 -0.24
C GLN A 190 -7.34 -12.47 0.26
N ASN A 191 -7.70 -11.20 0.50
CA ASN A 191 -9.04 -10.85 0.98
C ASN A 191 -10.09 -11.08 -0.10
N ALA A 192 -9.82 -10.65 -1.33
CA ALA A 192 -10.70 -10.93 -2.47
C ALA A 192 -10.69 -12.42 -2.87
N TYR A 193 -9.69 -13.19 -2.48
CA TYR A 193 -9.71 -14.64 -2.67
C TYR A 193 -10.69 -15.33 -1.71
N HIS A 194 -10.59 -15.05 -0.40
CA HIS A 194 -11.42 -15.70 0.60
C HIS A 194 -12.85 -15.14 0.64
N VAL A 195 -13.01 -13.83 0.40
CA VAL A 195 -14.29 -13.14 0.40
C VAL A 195 -14.45 -12.29 -0.87
N PRO A 196 -14.63 -12.92 -2.06
CA PRO A 196 -14.64 -12.21 -3.34
C PRO A 196 -15.70 -11.12 -3.45
N LYS A 197 -16.85 -11.33 -2.80
CA LYS A 197 -17.95 -10.36 -2.82
C LYS A 197 -17.68 -9.14 -1.93
N TYR A 198 -17.07 -9.35 -0.77
CA TYR A 198 -16.85 -8.31 0.24
C TYR A 198 -15.41 -8.31 0.73
N PRO A 199 -14.43 -7.88 -0.09
CA PRO A 199 -13.03 -7.97 0.28
C PRO A 199 -12.65 -7.18 1.54
N PHE A 200 -13.45 -6.21 1.99
CA PHE A 200 -13.22 -5.49 3.24
C PHE A 200 -13.88 -6.15 4.46
N GLU A 201 -14.84 -7.06 4.30
CA GLU A 201 -15.60 -7.67 5.40
C GLU A 201 -14.73 -8.24 6.54
N PRO A 202 -13.59 -8.93 6.28
CA PRO A 202 -12.72 -9.41 7.35
C PRO A 202 -12.16 -8.29 8.25
N ALA A 203 -11.93 -7.10 7.70
CA ALA A 203 -11.51 -5.95 8.49
C ALA A 203 -12.62 -5.47 9.42
N PHE A 204 -13.88 -5.52 8.98
CA PHE A 204 -15.04 -5.15 9.79
C PHE A 204 -15.35 -6.18 10.87
N GLN A 205 -15.11 -7.48 10.61
CA GLN A 205 -15.10 -8.51 11.64
C GLN A 205 -14.08 -8.19 12.73
N ALA A 206 -12.82 -7.91 12.35
CA ALA A 206 -11.79 -7.53 13.31
C ALA A 206 -12.12 -6.23 14.05
N LEU A 207 -12.67 -5.23 13.35
CA LEU A 207 -13.10 -3.96 13.92
C LEU A 207 -14.19 -4.14 14.97
N SER A 208 -15.15 -5.04 14.73
CA SER A 208 -16.25 -5.32 15.68
C SER A 208 -15.78 -5.90 17.01
N ILE A 209 -14.60 -6.52 17.04
CA ILE A 209 -14.02 -7.10 18.26
C ILE A 209 -13.09 -6.09 18.92
N MET A 210 -12.23 -5.43 18.15
CA MET A 210 -11.18 -4.56 18.69
C MET A 210 -11.70 -3.15 19.02
N ASN A 211 -12.66 -2.65 18.24
CA ASN A 211 -13.21 -1.29 18.37
C ASN A 211 -14.71 -1.27 18.02
N PRO A 212 -15.58 -1.97 18.79
CA PRO A 212 -17.01 -2.12 18.49
C PRO A 212 -17.81 -0.82 18.42
N ASN A 213 -17.34 0.22 19.12
CA ASN A 213 -18.07 1.48 19.30
C ASN A 213 -17.61 2.58 18.34
N ILE A 214 -16.65 2.29 17.45
CA ILE A 214 -16.17 3.30 16.51
C ILE A 214 -17.26 3.65 15.49
N SER A 215 -17.42 4.96 15.23
CA SER A 215 -18.18 5.44 14.07
C SER A 215 -17.23 5.81 12.94
N LEU A 216 -17.60 5.39 11.73
CA LEU A 216 -16.94 5.72 10.47
C LEU A 216 -17.73 6.75 9.67
N SER A 217 -18.81 7.33 10.21
CA SER A 217 -19.66 8.31 9.53
C SER A 217 -18.91 9.57 9.09
N ALA A 218 -17.82 9.93 9.79
CA ALA A 218 -16.95 11.06 9.46
C ALA A 218 -15.79 10.71 8.49
N VAL A 219 -15.63 9.43 8.13
CA VAL A 219 -14.53 9.00 7.25
C VAL A 219 -14.86 9.36 5.81
N ASP A 220 -13.93 10.01 5.11
CA ASP A 220 -14.10 10.35 3.70
C ASP A 220 -13.83 9.15 2.80
N ILE A 221 -12.72 8.45 3.05
CA ILE A 221 -12.20 7.41 2.16
C ILE A 221 -11.88 6.14 2.95
N ILE A 222 -12.38 4.99 2.49
CA ILE A 222 -11.88 3.67 2.91
C ILE A 222 -11.19 3.02 1.72
N THR A 223 -9.96 2.58 1.91
CA THR A 223 -9.17 2.04 0.80
C THR A 223 -8.14 1.04 1.29
N ASN A 224 -7.35 0.53 0.35
CA ASN A 224 -6.16 -0.24 0.63
C ASN A 224 -4.91 0.45 0.06
N ARG A 225 -3.76 0.14 0.64
CA ARG A 225 -2.46 0.71 0.25
C ARG A 225 -2.12 0.48 -1.23
N ASN A 226 -2.52 -0.63 -1.85
CA ASN A 226 -2.24 -0.88 -3.27
C ASN A 226 -2.97 0.13 -4.17
N SER A 227 -4.24 0.40 -3.87
CA SER A 227 -5.03 1.40 -4.59
C SER A 227 -4.40 2.80 -4.49
N LEU A 228 -4.02 3.23 -3.28
CA LEU A 228 -3.35 4.53 -3.09
C LEU A 228 -2.03 4.64 -3.89
N ARG A 229 -1.23 3.57 -3.93
CA ARG A 229 0.01 3.57 -4.74
C ARG A 229 -0.25 3.72 -6.23
N LYS A 230 -1.25 3.01 -6.78
CA LYS A 230 -1.63 3.13 -8.19
C LYS A 230 -2.13 4.55 -8.51
N LEU A 231 -2.94 5.14 -7.64
CA LEU A 231 -3.42 6.51 -7.81
C LEU A 231 -2.28 7.53 -7.69
N LEU A 232 -1.36 7.39 -6.73
CA LEU A 232 -0.18 8.25 -6.60
C LEU A 232 0.70 8.21 -7.86
N ASP A 233 0.92 7.02 -8.40
CA ASP A 233 1.72 6.85 -9.61
C ASP A 233 1.02 7.46 -10.84
N PHE A 234 -0.30 7.33 -10.95
CA PHE A 234 -1.08 8.02 -11.99
C PHE A 234 -0.99 9.55 -11.83
N SER A 235 -1.13 10.06 -10.60
CA SER A 235 -0.99 11.49 -10.29
C SER A 235 0.40 12.04 -10.56
N ALA A 236 1.42 11.18 -10.63
CA ALA A 236 2.77 11.51 -11.05
C ALA A 236 2.98 11.41 -12.58
N GLY A 237 1.94 11.13 -13.36
CA GLY A 237 2.02 10.95 -14.82
C GLY A 237 2.76 9.69 -15.24
N LYS A 238 2.89 8.69 -14.37
CA LYS A 238 3.59 7.44 -14.72
C LYS A 238 2.76 6.60 -15.69
N ARG A 239 3.45 5.94 -16.61
CA ARG A 239 2.86 4.96 -17.54
C ARG A 239 2.68 3.63 -16.85
N LEU A 240 1.51 3.42 -16.28
CA LEU A 240 1.18 2.24 -15.47
C LEU A 240 0.80 1.03 -16.33
N ASP A 241 0.89 -0.17 -15.76
CA ASP A 241 0.16 -1.32 -16.31
C ASP A 241 -1.35 -1.14 -16.09
N PRO A 242 -2.20 -1.69 -16.97
CA PRO A 242 -3.64 -1.57 -16.82
C PRO A 242 -4.17 -2.08 -15.47
N PHE A 243 -5.12 -1.37 -14.87
CA PHE A 243 -5.75 -1.75 -13.61
C PHE A 243 -7.19 -1.26 -13.54
N ALA A 244 -7.97 -1.90 -12.65
CA ALA A 244 -9.30 -1.46 -12.28
C ALA A 244 -9.46 -1.38 -10.76
N MET A 245 -10.44 -0.59 -10.32
CA MET A 245 -10.87 -0.51 -8.93
C MET A 245 -12.39 -0.43 -8.85
N GLY A 246 -12.98 -1.06 -7.83
CA GLY A 246 -14.37 -0.82 -7.49
C GLY A 246 -14.47 0.47 -6.67
N LEU A 247 -15.46 1.29 -6.99
CA LEU A 247 -15.79 2.50 -6.25
C LEU A 247 -17.21 2.37 -5.72
N ASP A 248 -17.39 2.54 -4.42
CA ASP A 248 -18.69 2.34 -3.77
C ASP A 248 -18.90 3.40 -2.70
N MET A 249 -20.02 4.13 -2.75
CA MET A 249 -20.43 5.03 -1.68
C MET A 249 -21.16 4.26 -0.58
N ILE A 250 -20.76 4.54 0.66
CA ILE A 250 -21.50 4.20 1.87
C ILE A 250 -21.80 5.51 2.56
N ASN A 251 -23.04 5.99 2.48
CA ASN A 251 -23.41 7.34 2.87
C ASN A 251 -22.45 8.36 2.21
N GLU A 252 -21.66 9.09 3.01
CA GLU A 252 -20.68 10.08 2.55
C GLU A 252 -19.25 9.54 2.40
N THR A 253 -19.03 8.24 2.64
CA THR A 253 -17.72 7.60 2.56
C THR A 253 -17.54 6.89 1.23
N LEU A 254 -16.47 7.22 0.49
CA LEU A 254 -16.07 6.48 -0.70
C LEU A 254 -15.18 5.29 -0.33
N VAL A 255 -15.58 4.09 -0.73
CA VAL A 255 -14.79 2.86 -0.57
C VAL A 255 -14.13 2.49 -1.91
N LEU A 256 -12.81 2.38 -1.91
CA LEU A 256 -12.01 1.93 -3.06
C LEU A 256 -11.55 0.50 -2.84
N SER A 257 -12.11 -0.43 -3.62
CA SER A 257 -11.73 -1.84 -3.62
C SER A 257 -10.80 -2.17 -4.77
N ARG A 258 -9.83 -3.05 -4.52
CA ARG A 258 -8.93 -3.56 -5.56
C ARG A 258 -9.69 -4.54 -6.45
N MET A 259 -9.55 -4.39 -7.77
CA MET A 259 -10.01 -5.38 -8.73
C MET A 259 -8.81 -5.99 -9.45
N GLU A 260 -8.78 -7.32 -9.53
CA GLU A 260 -7.72 -8.08 -10.18
C GLU A 260 -8.35 -9.13 -11.09
N VAL A 261 -7.69 -9.44 -12.21
CA VAL A 261 -8.13 -10.51 -13.12
C VAL A 261 -8.22 -11.86 -12.40
N SER A 262 -7.36 -12.07 -11.41
CA SER A 262 -7.34 -13.24 -10.56
C SER A 262 -6.80 -12.84 -9.19
N ALA A 263 -7.48 -13.28 -8.13
CA ALA A 263 -7.04 -13.09 -6.75
C ALA A 263 -5.79 -13.93 -6.40
N ARG A 264 -5.36 -14.83 -7.31
CA ARG A 264 -4.16 -15.67 -7.19
C ARG A 264 -3.28 -15.59 -8.42
N GLN A 265 -1.98 -15.80 -8.22
CA GLN A 265 -1.00 -15.98 -9.27
C GLN A 265 -0.27 -17.32 -9.07
N MET A 266 -0.02 -18.03 -10.17
CA MET A 266 0.83 -19.22 -10.15
C MET A 266 2.26 -18.82 -10.49
N VAL A 267 3.20 -19.12 -9.58
CA VAL A 267 4.64 -19.06 -9.85
C VAL A 267 5.09 -20.48 -10.18
N ARG A 268 5.50 -20.71 -11.43
CA ARG A 268 5.75 -22.06 -11.96
C ARG A 268 7.11 -22.64 -11.57
N GLY A 269 7.94 -21.90 -10.84
CA GLY A 269 9.33 -22.28 -10.58
C GLY A 269 10.17 -22.19 -11.86
N GLY A 270 11.42 -21.77 -11.73
CA GLY A 270 12.34 -21.62 -12.86
C GLY A 270 13.32 -20.45 -12.69
N PRO A 271 14.23 -20.24 -13.66
CA PRO A 271 15.35 -19.30 -13.54
C PRO A 271 14.94 -17.84 -13.23
N ASN A 272 13.72 -17.45 -13.59
CA ASN A 272 13.16 -16.11 -13.40
C ASN A 272 12.19 -15.99 -12.22
N SER A 273 12.06 -17.04 -11.39
CA SER A 273 11.20 -16.98 -10.21
C SER A 273 11.86 -16.13 -9.12
N GLY A 274 11.05 -15.38 -8.38
CA GLY A 274 11.50 -14.60 -7.23
C GLY A 274 11.94 -15.48 -6.06
N TYR A 275 12.40 -14.85 -4.99
CA TYR A 275 12.77 -15.50 -3.73
C TYR A 275 12.08 -14.83 -2.54
N GLY A 276 11.09 -13.96 -2.77
CA GLY A 276 10.52 -13.07 -1.77
C GLY A 276 9.75 -13.85 -0.70
N HIS A 277 8.89 -14.77 -1.13
CA HIS A 277 8.05 -15.54 -0.21
C HIS A 277 8.90 -16.50 0.63
N ASN A 278 9.86 -17.18 0.00
CA ASN A 278 10.77 -18.06 0.73
C ASN A 278 11.75 -17.27 1.61
N PHE A 279 12.09 -16.03 1.25
CA PHE A 279 12.86 -15.13 2.12
C PHE A 279 12.06 -14.77 3.38
N GLU A 280 10.82 -14.31 3.23
CA GLU A 280 9.94 -14.02 4.37
C GLU A 280 9.80 -15.23 5.31
N LYS A 281 9.52 -16.41 4.76
CA LYS A 281 9.40 -17.65 5.55
C LYS A 281 10.69 -18.02 6.29
N ALA A 282 11.85 -17.84 5.65
CA ALA A 282 13.12 -18.26 6.23
C ALA A 282 13.69 -17.23 7.23
N PHE A 283 13.29 -15.96 7.12
CA PHE A 283 13.82 -14.85 7.92
C PHE A 283 12.84 -14.35 8.98
N THR A 284 11.69 -15.00 9.13
CA THR A 284 10.71 -14.65 10.16
C THR A 284 10.20 -15.88 10.90
N THR A 285 9.77 -15.69 12.14
CA THR A 285 9.17 -16.74 12.97
C THR A 285 7.78 -16.30 13.40
N ALA A 286 6.78 -17.16 13.18
CA ALA A 286 5.43 -16.91 13.66
C ALA A 286 5.38 -16.95 15.20
N TYR A 287 4.50 -16.14 15.80
CA TYR A 287 4.24 -16.20 17.24
C TYR A 287 3.66 -17.56 17.64
N GLU A 288 3.95 -18.01 18.86
CA GLU A 288 3.50 -19.32 19.35
C GLU A 288 1.98 -19.48 19.24
N GLY A 289 1.57 -20.62 18.68
CA GLY A 289 0.17 -20.94 18.42
C GLY A 289 -0.44 -20.22 17.20
N MET A 290 0.27 -19.33 16.50
CA MET A 290 -0.22 -18.75 15.25
C MET A 290 0.08 -19.61 14.02
N ASP A 291 0.21 -20.92 14.23
CA ASP A 291 0.38 -21.91 13.18
C ASP A 291 -0.70 -21.79 12.11
N GLY A 292 -0.31 -21.92 10.84
CA GLY A 292 -1.23 -21.78 9.71
C GLY A 292 -1.61 -20.34 9.36
N SER A 293 -1.07 -19.32 10.04
CA SER A 293 -1.15 -17.93 9.62
C SER A 293 -0.45 -17.74 8.27
N SER A 294 -1.11 -17.07 7.32
CA SER A 294 -0.57 -16.85 5.97
C SER A 294 -0.22 -15.39 5.66
N SER A 295 -0.89 -14.42 6.29
CA SER A 295 -0.61 -12.98 6.12
C SER A 295 -1.17 -12.21 7.30
N HIS A 296 -0.54 -11.09 7.69
CA HIS A 296 -1.07 -10.17 8.68
C HIS A 296 -1.54 -8.88 8.00
N HIS A 297 -2.74 -8.41 8.35
CA HIS A 297 -3.33 -7.18 7.83
C HIS A 297 -3.57 -6.21 8.98
N ARG A 298 -3.34 -4.92 8.71
CA ARG A 298 -3.61 -3.82 9.62
C ARG A 298 -4.51 -2.79 8.94
N VAL A 299 -5.35 -2.15 9.75
CA VAL A 299 -6.20 -1.04 9.34
C VAL A 299 -5.89 0.15 10.23
N ILE A 300 -5.53 1.27 9.61
CA ILE A 300 -5.21 2.52 10.31
C ILE A 300 -6.09 3.67 9.78
N ARG A 301 -6.36 4.67 10.62
CA ARG A 301 -7.05 5.91 10.27
C ARG A 301 -6.10 7.09 10.40
N TYR A 302 -6.02 7.92 9.36
CA TYR A 302 -5.21 9.14 9.34
C TYR A 302 -5.64 10.05 8.19
N HIS A 303 -5.19 11.31 8.23
CA HIS A 303 -5.49 12.29 7.18
C HIS A 303 -4.50 12.21 6.01
N ILE A 304 -5.01 12.35 4.79
CA ILE A 304 -4.20 12.61 3.58
C ILE A 304 -4.67 13.95 3.02
N GLY A 305 -3.91 15.02 3.30
CA GLY A 305 -4.40 16.37 3.06
C GLY A 305 -5.62 16.64 3.95
N PRO A 306 -6.75 17.10 3.40
CA PRO A 306 -7.97 17.34 4.17
C PRO A 306 -8.82 16.07 4.36
N LEU A 307 -8.50 14.95 3.68
CA LEU A 307 -9.35 13.76 3.66
C LEU A 307 -9.05 12.83 4.83
N ASP A 308 -10.07 12.48 5.61
CA ASP A 308 -9.97 11.44 6.64
C ASP A 308 -10.04 10.03 6.00
N CYS A 309 -8.92 9.30 6.07
CA CYS A 309 -8.73 8.06 5.35
C CYS A 309 -8.55 6.88 6.30
N VAL A 310 -9.28 5.79 6.03
CA VAL A 310 -9.03 4.47 6.60
C VAL A 310 -8.34 3.60 5.57
N VAL A 311 -7.15 3.10 5.91
CA VAL A 311 -6.28 2.37 4.97
C VAL A 311 -5.95 0.99 5.52
N ARG A 312 -6.29 -0.04 4.75
CA ARG A 312 -5.85 -1.41 4.99
C ARG A 312 -4.55 -1.73 4.25
N PHE A 313 -3.65 -2.44 4.91
CA PHE A 313 -2.42 -2.94 4.31
C PHE A 313 -1.97 -4.25 4.96
N GLU A 314 -1.22 -5.03 4.19
CA GLU A 314 -0.48 -6.19 4.69
C GLU A 314 0.82 -5.74 5.35
N VAL A 315 1.21 -6.44 6.42
CA VAL A 315 2.48 -6.27 7.14
C VAL A 315 3.26 -7.57 7.05
N ASP A 316 4.51 -7.49 6.60
CA ASP A 316 5.35 -8.67 6.38
C ASP A 316 5.90 -9.22 7.71
N ALA A 317 6.35 -8.33 8.62
CA ALA A 317 6.89 -8.71 9.92
C ALA A 317 6.85 -7.58 10.95
N TYR A 318 7.32 -7.87 12.16
CA TYR A 318 7.76 -6.86 13.11
C TYR A 318 9.21 -7.07 13.53
N PHE A 319 9.87 -5.99 13.91
CA PHE A 319 11.21 -5.97 14.46
C PHE A 319 11.19 -5.44 15.88
N ASP A 320 11.71 -6.24 16.80
CA ASP A 320 11.90 -5.87 18.19
C ASP A 320 13.35 -6.19 18.55
N ASP A 321 14.07 -5.20 19.07
CA ASP A 321 15.43 -5.33 19.59
C ASP A 321 15.47 -5.90 21.03
N GLY A 322 14.30 -6.28 21.54
CA GLY A 322 14.07 -6.89 22.84
C GLY A 322 13.58 -5.91 23.88
N ALA A 323 13.42 -4.61 23.58
CA ALA A 323 12.82 -3.66 24.51
C ALA A 323 11.34 -4.00 24.78
N TRP A 324 10.57 -4.29 23.73
CA TRP A 324 9.13 -4.49 23.85
C TRP A 324 8.77 -5.85 24.48
N GLU A 325 9.42 -6.95 24.07
CA GLU A 325 9.19 -8.26 24.68
C GLU A 325 9.66 -8.35 26.15
N ARG A 326 10.62 -7.52 26.58
CA ARG A 326 10.98 -7.42 28.01
C ARG A 326 9.90 -6.71 28.81
N GLU A 327 9.35 -5.61 28.29
CA GLU A 327 8.24 -4.90 28.93
C GLU A 327 6.99 -5.78 29.05
N ASP A 328 6.61 -6.49 27.98
CA ASP A 328 5.49 -7.43 27.95
C ASP A 328 5.65 -8.57 28.98
N ASN A 329 6.87 -9.10 29.13
CA ASN A 329 7.15 -10.15 30.13
C ASN A 329 7.31 -9.63 31.57
N THR A 330 7.59 -8.35 31.77
CA THR A 330 7.66 -7.74 33.13
C THR A 330 6.32 -7.20 33.61
N THR A 331 5.34 -7.11 32.72
CA THR A 331 3.98 -6.65 33.03
C THR A 331 2.99 -7.77 32.72
N GLU A 332 2.84 -8.71 33.65
CA GLU A 332 1.51 -9.26 33.92
C GLU A 332 0.64 -8.12 34.47
N ASP A 333 0.32 -7.14 33.62
CA ASP A 333 -0.56 -6.04 33.96
C ASP A 333 -1.96 -6.64 34.12
N PRO A 334 -2.53 -6.66 35.35
CA PRO A 334 -3.86 -7.19 35.60
C PRO A 334 -4.90 -6.51 34.69
N THR A 335 -4.63 -5.29 34.24
CA THR A 335 -5.50 -4.50 33.37
C THR A 335 -5.62 -5.09 31.97
N ASN A 336 -4.57 -5.72 31.41
CA ASN A 336 -4.64 -6.42 30.11
C ASN A 336 -5.38 -7.76 30.22
N ALA A 337 -5.19 -8.48 31.33
CA ALA A 337 -5.94 -9.69 31.64
C ALA A 337 -7.43 -9.39 31.87
N ILE A 338 -7.74 -8.29 32.58
CA ILE A 338 -9.09 -7.79 32.82
C ILE A 338 -9.71 -7.26 31.53
N THR A 339 -8.99 -6.51 30.69
CA THR A 339 -9.49 -6.08 29.38
C THR A 339 -9.80 -7.29 28.51
N THR A 340 -8.94 -8.30 28.49
CA THR A 340 -9.19 -9.57 27.79
C THR A 340 -10.41 -10.31 28.37
N ALA A 341 -10.60 -10.31 29.70
CA ALA A 341 -11.73 -10.93 30.37
C ALA A 341 -13.05 -10.16 30.15
N ILE A 342 -13.03 -8.82 30.19
CA ILE A 342 -14.17 -7.95 29.91
C ILE A 342 -14.57 -8.06 28.43
N THR A 343 -13.59 -8.15 27.53
CA THR A 343 -13.85 -8.42 26.10
C THR A 343 -14.51 -9.79 25.93
N LYS A 344 -14.09 -10.81 26.68
CA LYS A 344 -14.74 -12.12 26.73
C LYS A 344 -16.14 -12.11 27.38
N LEU A 345 -16.43 -11.17 28.30
CA LEU A 345 -17.72 -11.05 29.01
C LEU A 345 -18.75 -10.21 28.25
N ASN A 346 -18.33 -9.20 27.48
CA ASN A 346 -19.21 -8.42 26.59
C ASN A 346 -19.66 -9.19 25.33
N LEU A 347 -19.34 -10.48 25.23
CA LEU A 347 -19.56 -11.33 24.07
C LEU A 347 -20.97 -11.94 23.96
N ALA A 348 -21.98 -11.31 24.57
CA ALA A 348 -23.38 -11.68 24.44
C ALA A 348 -24.13 -10.80 23.43
N ASN A 349 -23.50 -10.45 22.30
CA ASN A 349 -24.23 -9.92 21.15
C ASN A 349 -23.60 -10.44 19.85
N PRO A 350 -23.93 -11.67 19.41
CA PRO A 350 -23.52 -12.11 18.10
C PRO A 350 -24.23 -11.25 17.07
N TYR A 351 -23.50 -10.34 16.41
CA TYR A 351 -23.96 -9.76 15.15
C TYR A 351 -24.40 -10.93 14.26
N PRO A 352 -25.58 -10.84 13.61
CA PRO A 352 -26.22 -11.99 13.00
C PRO A 352 -25.28 -12.67 12.00
N SER A 353 -24.85 -13.89 12.35
CA SER A 353 -24.05 -14.73 11.49
C SER A 353 -24.88 -15.08 10.25
N THR A 354 -24.48 -14.52 9.11
CA THR A 354 -24.99 -14.92 7.81
C THR A 354 -24.04 -15.95 7.21
N LYS A 355 -24.50 -16.80 6.29
CA LYS A 355 -23.71 -17.85 5.61
C LYS A 355 -22.46 -17.34 4.84
N HIS A 356 -22.15 -16.05 4.91
CA HIS A 356 -21.04 -15.37 4.24
C HIS A 356 -20.10 -14.59 5.18
N THR A 357 -20.22 -14.78 6.50
CA THR A 357 -19.35 -14.10 7.47
C THR A 357 -18.03 -14.83 7.64
N THR A 358 -16.91 -14.10 7.59
CA THR A 358 -15.59 -14.67 7.86
C THR A 358 -15.54 -15.22 9.30
N LYS A 359 -15.11 -16.47 9.47
CA LYS A 359 -14.96 -17.07 10.80
C LYS A 359 -13.82 -16.37 11.56
N VAL A 360 -14.10 -15.91 12.77
CA VAL A 360 -13.11 -15.24 13.63
C VAL A 360 -12.67 -16.17 14.75
N ILE A 361 -11.37 -16.17 15.03
CA ILE A 361 -10.74 -16.82 16.17
C ILE A 361 -9.96 -15.75 16.93
N GLN A 362 -10.28 -15.53 18.21
CA GLN A 362 -9.56 -14.53 18.99
C GLN A 362 -8.19 -15.08 19.41
N LYS A 363 -7.12 -14.60 18.78
CA LYS A 363 -5.75 -15.06 18.97
C LYS A 363 -4.73 -14.02 18.49
N GLY A 364 -3.54 -14.06 19.09
CA GLY A 364 -2.46 -13.11 18.83
C GLY A 364 -2.56 -11.88 19.73
N THR A 365 -1.51 -11.06 19.74
CA THR A 365 -1.48 -9.80 20.50
C THR A 365 -1.12 -8.64 19.57
N PRO A 366 -1.69 -7.44 19.79
CA PRO A 366 -1.38 -6.28 18.97
C PRO A 366 0.10 -5.90 19.09
N VAL A 367 0.78 -5.77 17.95
CA VAL A 367 2.15 -5.25 17.90
C VAL A 367 2.12 -3.74 17.65
N PRO A 368 2.86 -2.91 18.41
CA PRO A 368 2.95 -1.48 18.17
C PRO A 368 3.35 -1.14 16.72
N SER A 369 2.73 -0.09 16.15
CA SER A 369 3.01 0.30 14.76
C SER A 369 4.45 0.76 14.54
N SER A 370 5.13 1.21 15.61
CA SER A 370 6.55 1.57 15.62
C SER A 370 7.49 0.40 15.35
N LEU A 371 7.03 -0.85 15.45
CA LEU A 371 7.85 -2.05 15.26
C LEU A 371 7.63 -2.72 13.90
N LEU A 372 6.66 -2.26 13.08
CA LEU A 372 6.32 -2.96 11.84
C LEU A 372 7.42 -2.85 10.80
N ALA A 373 7.58 -3.92 10.03
CA ALA A 373 8.59 -4.03 9.00
C ALA A 373 8.00 -4.52 7.67
N GLU A 374 8.47 -3.92 6.60
CA GLU A 374 8.34 -4.43 5.23
C GLU A 374 9.62 -5.16 4.85
N ILE A 375 9.48 -6.33 4.23
CA ILE A 375 10.58 -7.19 3.85
C ILE A 375 10.62 -7.32 2.33
N LYS A 376 11.83 -7.28 1.76
CA LYS A 376 12.09 -7.57 0.35
C LYS A 376 13.29 -8.47 0.18
N ALA A 377 13.29 -9.23 -0.92
CA ALA A 377 14.45 -9.98 -1.38
C ALA A 377 14.81 -9.48 -2.78
N LYS A 378 15.89 -8.69 -2.87
CA LYS A 378 16.42 -8.18 -4.14
C LYS A 378 17.93 -8.07 -4.06
N ARG A 379 18.62 -8.25 -5.20
CA ARG A 379 20.08 -8.03 -5.32
C ARG A 379 20.54 -6.65 -4.84
N ALA A 380 19.75 -5.62 -5.11
CA ALA A 380 19.99 -4.23 -4.70
C ALA A 380 18.65 -3.55 -4.39
N GLY A 381 18.03 -3.91 -3.27
CA GLY A 381 16.78 -3.27 -2.84
C GLY A 381 17.01 -1.81 -2.47
N ARG A 382 16.30 -0.90 -3.14
CA ARG A 382 16.38 0.54 -2.87
C ARG A 382 15.22 0.96 -1.99
N LEU A 383 15.52 1.58 -0.86
CA LEU A 383 14.51 2.15 0.04
C LEU A 383 13.55 3.08 -0.72
N THR A 384 14.07 3.90 -1.64
CA THR A 384 13.27 4.86 -2.43
C THR A 384 12.14 4.22 -3.23
N GLU A 385 12.28 2.97 -3.67
CA GLU A 385 11.22 2.21 -4.35
C GLU A 385 10.13 1.74 -3.38
N ALA A 386 10.49 1.48 -2.12
CA ALA A 386 9.59 1.02 -1.07
C ALA A 386 8.95 2.17 -0.29
N LEU A 387 9.53 3.37 -0.28
CA LEU A 387 9.02 4.52 0.49
C LEU A 387 7.53 4.81 0.28
N PRO A 388 6.96 4.82 -0.94
CA PRO A 388 5.51 5.03 -1.08
C PRO A 388 4.69 3.96 -0.33
N GLN A 389 5.15 2.71 -0.36
CA GLN A 389 4.49 1.59 0.31
C GLN A 389 4.55 1.76 1.84
N LEU A 390 5.74 2.05 2.36
CA LEU A 390 6.00 2.25 3.78
C LEU A 390 5.25 3.47 4.32
N TRP A 391 5.26 4.57 3.57
CA TRP A 391 4.62 5.83 3.94
C TRP A 391 3.11 5.64 4.10
N PHE A 392 2.42 5.03 3.12
CA PHE A 392 0.97 4.76 3.21
C PHE A 392 0.59 3.77 4.32
N GLY A 393 1.49 2.85 4.69
CA GLY A 393 1.26 1.92 5.79
C GLY A 393 1.75 2.42 7.15
N ARG A 394 2.35 3.62 7.22
CA ARG A 394 3.10 4.10 8.40
C ARG A 394 4.04 3.02 8.97
N THR A 395 4.69 2.27 8.07
CA THR A 395 5.54 1.13 8.39
C THR A 395 6.99 1.59 8.53
N PRO A 396 7.57 1.59 9.75
CA PRO A 396 8.82 2.29 10.01
C PRO A 396 10.07 1.54 9.57
N TYR A 397 10.06 0.21 9.51
CA TYR A 397 11.25 -0.54 9.13
C TYR A 397 11.16 -1.08 7.70
N PHE A 398 12.26 -0.95 6.98
CA PHE A 398 12.49 -1.58 5.68
C PHE A 398 13.65 -2.55 5.78
N MET A 399 13.45 -3.78 5.32
CA MET A 399 14.46 -4.83 5.34
C MET A 399 14.63 -5.43 3.95
N ASN A 400 15.86 -5.52 3.48
CA ASN A 400 16.17 -6.14 2.20
C ASN A 400 17.23 -7.24 2.35
N GLY A 401 16.86 -8.48 2.02
CA GLY A 401 17.80 -9.55 1.76
C GLY A 401 18.53 -9.34 0.44
N ASN A 402 19.83 -9.04 0.51
CA ASN A 402 20.67 -8.91 -0.68
C ASN A 402 21.08 -10.29 -1.15
N HIS A 403 20.47 -10.75 -2.24
CA HIS A 403 20.68 -12.11 -2.75
C HIS A 403 21.14 -12.15 -4.21
N VAL A 404 21.86 -13.21 -4.55
CA VAL A 404 22.19 -13.59 -5.93
C VAL A 404 21.75 -15.04 -6.12
N LYS A 405 20.76 -15.27 -6.98
CA LYS A 405 20.19 -16.61 -7.25
C LYS A 405 19.83 -17.37 -5.95
N GLY A 406 19.04 -16.74 -5.08
CA GLY A 406 18.63 -17.30 -3.79
C GLY A 406 19.67 -17.30 -2.66
N VAL A 407 20.95 -17.05 -2.94
CA VAL A 407 21.98 -16.96 -1.89
C VAL A 407 21.97 -15.55 -1.30
N VAL A 408 21.42 -15.41 -0.10
CA VAL A 408 21.42 -14.17 0.69
C VAL A 408 22.77 -14.05 1.39
N SER A 409 23.53 -13.01 1.08
CA SER A 409 24.85 -12.78 1.67
C SER A 409 24.87 -11.68 2.73
N SER A 410 23.88 -10.79 2.72
CA SER A 410 23.71 -9.72 3.70
C SER A 410 22.25 -9.26 3.75
N VAL A 411 21.88 -8.64 4.86
CA VAL A 411 20.60 -7.93 5.01
C VAL A 411 20.89 -6.45 5.21
N THR A 412 20.14 -5.61 4.50
CA THR A 412 20.07 -4.17 4.76
C THR A 412 18.83 -3.90 5.59
N MET A 413 18.98 -3.26 6.75
CA MET A 413 17.88 -2.80 7.59
C MET A 413 17.94 -1.28 7.70
N VAL A 414 16.80 -0.61 7.48
CA VAL A 414 16.68 0.85 7.58
C VAL A 414 15.43 1.21 8.36
N HIS A 415 15.55 2.15 9.31
CA HIS A 415 14.41 2.80 9.93
C HIS A 415 13.87 3.89 8.98
N ALA A 416 13.05 3.47 8.02
CA ALA A 416 12.51 4.29 6.94
C ALA A 416 11.60 5.45 7.39
N ALA A 417 11.02 5.38 8.59
CA ALA A 417 10.17 6.47 9.10
C ALA A 417 10.92 7.81 9.20
N THR A 418 12.25 7.79 9.39
CA THR A 418 13.06 9.03 9.41
C THR A 418 13.12 9.73 8.06
N GLU A 419 12.83 9.02 6.97
CA GLU A 419 12.86 9.53 5.59
C GLU A 419 11.49 10.04 5.14
N PHE A 420 10.42 9.82 5.90
CA PHE A 420 9.05 10.14 5.46
C PHE A 420 8.83 11.63 5.22
N ALA A 421 9.29 12.49 6.14
CA ALA A 421 9.15 13.94 6.02
C ALA A 421 9.91 14.49 4.79
N GLN A 422 11.12 14.00 4.55
CA GLN A 422 11.88 14.40 3.36
C GLN A 422 11.24 13.87 2.08
N TRP A 423 10.78 12.61 2.09
CA TRP A 423 10.14 11.99 0.94
C TRP A 423 8.83 12.69 0.58
N GLU A 424 7.99 13.03 1.56
CA GLU A 424 6.74 13.73 1.25
C GLU A 424 6.99 15.15 0.77
N ALA A 425 7.98 15.87 1.33
CA ALA A 425 8.38 17.20 0.85
C ALA A 425 8.80 17.17 -0.63
N LEU A 426 9.60 16.18 -1.04
CA LEU A 426 10.02 16.00 -2.44
C LEU A 426 8.86 15.63 -3.38
N HIS A 427 7.74 15.17 -2.85
CA HIS A 427 6.66 14.59 -3.62
C HIS A 427 5.30 15.25 -3.38
N GLN A 428 5.28 16.45 -2.77
CA GLN A 428 4.06 17.19 -2.44
C GLN A 428 3.14 17.36 -3.66
N GLU A 429 3.68 17.78 -4.80
CA GLU A 429 2.86 18.03 -6.00
C GLU A 429 2.00 16.81 -6.38
N ARG A 430 2.62 15.62 -6.46
CA ARG A 430 1.89 14.40 -6.79
C ARG A 430 0.98 13.89 -5.66
N LEU A 431 1.34 14.14 -4.41
CA LEU A 431 0.50 13.82 -3.25
C LEU A 431 -0.77 14.67 -3.27
N CYS A 432 -0.64 15.98 -3.43
CA CYS A 432 -1.75 16.92 -3.55
C CYS A 432 -2.63 16.63 -4.78
N LYS A 433 -2.04 16.28 -5.93
CA LYS A 433 -2.81 15.82 -7.11
C LYS A 433 -3.58 14.54 -6.85
N MET A 434 -3.02 13.61 -6.08
CA MET A 434 -3.73 12.39 -5.68
C MET A 434 -4.89 12.70 -4.73
N VAL A 435 -4.72 13.65 -3.81
CA VAL A 435 -5.83 14.13 -2.95
C VAL A 435 -6.95 14.74 -3.80
N GLY A 436 -6.61 15.63 -4.73
CA GLY A 436 -7.60 16.20 -5.67
C GLY A 436 -8.32 15.12 -6.49
N LEU A 437 -7.59 14.09 -6.94
CA LEU A 437 -8.18 12.94 -7.63
C LEU A 437 -9.13 12.14 -6.73
N LEU A 438 -8.79 11.90 -5.46
CA LEU A 438 -9.66 11.21 -4.51
C LEU A 438 -10.95 12.00 -4.24
N GLY A 439 -10.85 13.32 -4.06
CA GLY A 439 -12.00 14.21 -3.94
C GLY A 439 -12.88 14.18 -5.18
N TRP A 440 -12.28 14.30 -6.37
CA TRP A 440 -13.00 14.20 -7.64
C TRP A 440 -13.73 12.86 -7.82
N LEU A 441 -13.07 11.74 -7.49
CA LEU A 441 -13.69 10.42 -7.55
C LEU A 441 -14.89 10.33 -6.60
N LYS A 442 -14.78 10.85 -5.38
CA LYS A 442 -15.87 10.88 -4.40
C LYS A 442 -17.09 11.65 -4.94
N GLU A 443 -16.88 12.84 -5.50
CA GLU A 443 -17.98 13.62 -6.09
C GLU A 443 -18.61 12.94 -7.31
N VAL A 444 -17.80 12.40 -8.22
CA VAL A 444 -18.30 11.68 -9.41
C VAL A 444 -19.18 10.50 -8.99
N VAL A 445 -18.75 9.69 -8.02
CA VAL A 445 -19.49 8.49 -7.62
C VAL A 445 -20.72 8.86 -6.80
N ARG A 446 -20.67 9.92 -5.97
CA ARG A 446 -21.85 10.45 -5.27
C ARG A 446 -22.96 10.86 -6.24
N GLY A 447 -22.61 11.40 -7.40
CA GLY A 447 -23.56 11.75 -8.46
C GLY A 447 -24.23 10.57 -9.17
N ILE A 448 -23.76 9.33 -8.96
CA ILE A 448 -24.34 8.13 -9.57
C ILE A 448 -25.50 7.64 -8.69
N LYS A 449 -26.67 7.39 -9.28
CA LYS A 449 -27.90 6.96 -8.57
C LYS A 449 -27.70 5.83 -7.56
N ARG A 450 -26.85 4.85 -7.88
CA ARG A 450 -26.55 3.69 -7.00
C ARG A 450 -25.33 3.90 -6.11
N GLY A 451 -24.54 4.96 -6.32
CA GLY A 451 -23.26 5.17 -5.65
C GLY A 451 -22.22 4.09 -5.98
N GLU A 452 -22.39 3.36 -7.08
CA GLU A 452 -21.52 2.23 -7.44
C GLU A 452 -20.89 2.47 -8.82
N ALA A 453 -19.57 2.39 -8.88
CA ALA A 453 -18.80 2.57 -10.11
C ALA A 453 -17.61 1.61 -10.20
N VAL A 454 -16.97 1.63 -11.37
CA VAL A 454 -15.70 0.97 -11.65
C VAL A 454 -14.77 2.01 -12.26
N LEU A 455 -13.61 2.18 -11.64
CA LEU A 455 -12.49 2.94 -12.19
C LEU A 455 -11.68 2.02 -13.09
N VAL A 456 -11.36 2.49 -14.29
CA VAL A 456 -10.57 1.73 -15.27
C VAL A 456 -9.42 2.59 -15.80
N TYR A 457 -8.23 2.01 -15.77
CA TYR A 457 -7.05 2.44 -16.51
C TYR A 457 -6.67 1.32 -17.47
N ASP A 458 -7.08 1.42 -18.73
CA ASP A 458 -6.94 0.35 -19.74
C ASP A 458 -5.75 0.57 -20.69
N GLU A 459 -5.29 1.81 -20.83
CA GLU A 459 -4.26 2.19 -21.79
C GLU A 459 -3.04 2.83 -21.11
N LYS A 460 -1.83 2.37 -21.48
CA LYS A 460 -0.57 2.87 -20.91
C LYS A 460 -0.30 4.31 -21.33
N GLY A 461 -0.43 5.22 -20.38
CA GLY A 461 -0.30 6.66 -20.57
C GLY A 461 -1.61 7.34 -20.99
N GLY A 462 -2.75 6.64 -20.96
CA GLY A 462 -4.06 7.21 -21.21
C GLY A 462 -4.74 7.74 -19.94
N ALA A 463 -6.03 8.04 -20.07
CA ALA A 463 -6.87 8.57 -19.01
C ALA A 463 -7.31 7.52 -17.98
N LEU A 464 -7.74 8.01 -16.81
CA LEU A 464 -8.63 7.27 -15.93
C LEU A 464 -10.08 7.45 -16.37
N LYS A 465 -10.81 6.34 -16.47
CA LYS A 465 -12.21 6.31 -16.91
C LYS A 465 -13.09 5.75 -15.80
N VAL A 466 -14.19 6.44 -15.49
CA VAL A 466 -15.19 5.99 -14.51
C VAL A 466 -16.42 5.52 -15.27
N TYR A 467 -16.86 4.30 -14.97
CA TYR A 467 -18.09 3.72 -15.48
C TYR A 467 -19.03 3.44 -14.33
N ALA A 468 -20.33 3.68 -14.52
CA ALA A 468 -21.33 3.19 -13.57
C ALA A 468 -21.23 1.66 -13.50
N ARG A 469 -21.43 1.07 -12.32
CA ARG A 469 -21.37 -0.39 -12.21
C ARG A 469 -22.62 -1.01 -12.85
N LYS A 470 -22.41 -2.06 -13.67
CA LYS A 470 -23.53 -2.80 -14.27
C LYS A 470 -24.41 -3.40 -13.16
N GLU A 471 -25.73 -3.36 -13.36
CA GLU A 471 -26.67 -3.99 -12.43
C GLU A 471 -26.42 -5.51 -12.32
N GLY A 472 -26.44 -6.03 -11.10
CA GLY A 472 -26.11 -7.43 -10.80
C GLY A 472 -24.62 -7.78 -10.84
N ALA A 473 -23.74 -6.89 -11.34
CA ALA A 473 -22.29 -7.09 -11.23
C ALA A 473 -21.86 -7.04 -9.75
N GLY A 474 -21.04 -8.00 -9.32
CA GLY A 474 -20.64 -8.13 -7.90
C GLY A 474 -21.69 -8.81 -7.00
N GLY A 475 -22.75 -9.42 -7.57
CA GLY A 475 -23.72 -10.21 -6.80
C GLY A 475 -24.71 -9.39 -5.95
N GLY A 476 -24.81 -8.08 -6.21
CA GLY A 476 -25.75 -7.15 -5.55
C GLY A 476 -25.46 -6.87 -4.07
N GLY A 477 -25.92 -5.73 -3.56
CA GLY A 477 -25.88 -5.42 -2.12
C GLY A 477 -24.62 -4.71 -1.62
N GLY A 478 -23.94 -3.93 -2.47
CA GLY A 478 -22.86 -3.01 -2.09
C GLY A 478 -21.49 -3.67 -1.84
N VAL A 479 -20.54 -2.87 -1.34
CA VAL A 479 -19.14 -3.29 -1.04
C VAL A 479 -18.96 -3.97 0.32
N LEU A 480 -19.99 -3.91 1.17
CA LEU A 480 -20.04 -4.53 2.50
C LEU A 480 -21.44 -5.08 2.79
N PRO A 481 -21.56 -6.12 3.64
CA PRO A 481 -22.83 -6.54 4.20
C PRO A 481 -23.58 -5.38 4.88
N LYS A 482 -24.89 -5.26 4.65
CA LYS A 482 -25.73 -4.20 5.22
C LYS A 482 -25.64 -4.09 6.75
N GLY A 483 -25.49 -5.23 7.44
CA GLY A 483 -25.32 -5.26 8.90
C GLY A 483 -24.08 -4.50 9.37
N TRP A 484 -22.96 -4.58 8.62
CA TRP A 484 -21.75 -3.82 8.93
C TRP A 484 -21.90 -2.34 8.62
N VAL A 485 -22.59 -1.99 7.53
CA VAL A 485 -22.90 -0.59 7.23
C VAL A 485 -23.71 0.03 8.38
N ALA A 486 -24.79 -0.61 8.82
CA ALA A 486 -25.61 -0.13 9.93
C ALA A 486 -24.84 -0.07 11.27
N ALA A 487 -23.88 -0.98 11.49
CA ALA A 487 -23.12 -1.03 12.73
C ALA A 487 -22.09 0.10 12.84
N PHE A 488 -21.47 0.53 11.74
CA PHE A 488 -20.33 1.46 11.76
C PHE A 488 -20.61 2.83 11.15
N TRP A 489 -21.72 3.01 10.42
CA TRP A 489 -22.19 4.31 9.92
C TRP A 489 -23.48 4.71 10.64
N ARG A 490 -23.36 5.01 11.93
CA ARG A 490 -24.45 5.52 12.78
C ARG A 490 -24.44 7.04 12.85
#